data_AF-A0A937QA46-F1
#
_entry.id   AF-A0A937QA46-F1
#
_cell.length_a   1.000
_cell.length_b   1.000
_cell.length_c   1.000
_cell.angle_alpha   90.00
_cell.angle_beta   90.00
_cell.angle_gamma   90.00
#
_symmetry.space_group_name_H-M   'P 1'
#
loop_
_entity.id
_entity.type
_entity.pdbx_description
1 polymer ?
#
loop_
_entity_poly.entity_id
_entity_poly.type
_entity_poly.pdbx_seq_one_letter_code
_entity_poly.pdbx_strand_id
1 'polypeptide(L)'
;MWSPSHPRSFNVYLVTESVCAMRVEAPLVSGVNWGHILGASMLGGIGFTMSLFISGLSFSSAQFLELSKLGIILDSVVSGGFGLLLVRSLGNGLRGQPSNPE
;
A
#
# COMPACT_ATOMS: atom_id res chain seq x y z
N MET A 1 17.53 -36.23 -2.46
CA MET A 1 18.06 -36.90 -1.26
C MET A 1 18.41 -35.84 -0.21
N TRP A 2 17.40 -35.29 0.46
CA TRP A 2 17.54 -34.46 1.66
C TRP A 2 16.20 -34.50 2.39
N SER A 3 16.17 -35.14 3.56
CA SER A 3 15.04 -35.11 4.49
C SER A 3 15.44 -34.23 5.67
N PRO A 4 14.60 -33.26 6.04
CA PRO A 4 14.56 -32.76 7.40
C PRO A 4 13.15 -32.95 7.94
N SER A 5 13.02 -34.02 8.70
CA SER A 5 12.15 -34.10 9.86
C SER A 5 12.39 -32.91 10.78
N HIS A 6 11.46 -31.94 10.86
CA HIS A 6 11.19 -31.09 12.04
C HIS A 6 9.78 -30.45 11.91
N PRO A 7 8.78 -30.87 12.72
CA PRO A 7 7.39 -30.44 12.58
C PRO A 7 7.10 -29.14 13.34
N ARG A 8 7.65 -27.99 12.90
CA ARG A 8 7.30 -26.69 13.53
C ARG A 8 7.06 -25.50 12.61
N SER A 9 7.15 -25.65 11.28
CA SER A 9 6.97 -24.51 10.36
C SER A 9 6.07 -24.80 9.15
N PHE A 10 5.12 -25.73 9.26
CA PHE A 10 4.11 -25.99 8.21
C PHE A 10 3.35 -24.70 7.82
N ASN A 11 3.06 -23.84 8.80
CA ASN A 11 2.44 -22.53 8.59
C ASN A 11 3.26 -21.61 7.69
N VAL A 12 4.60 -21.62 7.80
CA VAL A 12 5.47 -20.70 7.03
C VAL A 12 5.54 -21.10 5.55
N TYR A 13 5.57 -22.40 5.26
CA TYR A 13 5.59 -22.88 3.87
C TYR A 13 4.22 -22.70 3.18
N LEU A 14 3.10 -22.88 3.90
CA LEU A 14 1.76 -22.54 3.39
C LEU A 14 1.59 -21.05 3.07
N VAL A 15 2.15 -20.16 3.91
CA VAL A 15 2.12 -18.71 3.67
C VAL A 15 2.97 -18.33 2.46
N THR A 16 4.13 -18.97 2.28
CA THR A 16 5.03 -18.70 1.14
C THR A 16 4.40 -19.10 -0.19
N GLU A 17 3.74 -20.27 -0.26
CA GLU A 17 3.00 -20.71 -1.45
C GLU A 17 1.82 -19.78 -1.76
N SER A 18 1.13 -19.27 -0.74
CA SER A 18 -0.02 -18.36 -0.91
C SER A 18 0.38 -16.98 -1.48
N VAL A 19 1.57 -16.48 -1.13
CA VAL A 19 2.07 -15.18 -1.62
C VAL A 19 2.69 -15.31 -3.01
N CYS A 20 3.39 -16.42 -3.31
CA CYS A 20 3.90 -16.69 -4.66
C CYS A 20 2.77 -17.06 -5.65
N ALA A 21 1.66 -17.63 -5.17
CA ALA A 21 0.46 -17.89 -5.98
C ALA A 21 -0.31 -16.61 -6.35
N MET A 22 -0.11 -15.49 -5.63
CA MET A 22 -0.58 -14.17 -6.07
C MET A 22 0.33 -13.57 -7.15
N ARG A 23 0.67 -14.38 -8.16
CA ARG A 23 0.94 -13.90 -9.51
C ARG A 23 -0.33 -13.22 -10.01
N VAL A 24 -0.48 -11.96 -9.59
CA VAL A 24 -1.43 -11.03 -10.17
C VAL A 24 -0.91 -10.70 -11.57
N GLU A 25 -1.08 -11.63 -12.49
CA GLU A 25 -1.30 -11.32 -13.91
C GLU A 25 -2.69 -10.66 -13.98
N ALA A 26 -2.82 -9.47 -13.38
CA ALA A 26 -3.99 -8.65 -13.60
C ALA A 26 -3.87 -8.11 -15.02
N PRO A 27 -4.82 -8.41 -15.93
CA PRO A 27 -4.94 -7.60 -17.14
C PRO A 27 -5.15 -6.16 -16.66
N LEU A 28 -4.21 -5.26 -16.96
CA LEU A 28 -4.42 -3.84 -16.68
C LEU A 28 -5.70 -3.45 -17.41
N VAL A 29 -6.74 -3.13 -16.64
CA VAL A 29 -8.01 -2.70 -17.19
C VAL A 29 -7.74 -1.56 -18.18
N SER A 30 -8.32 -1.64 -19.36
CA SER A 30 -8.09 -0.72 -20.47
C SER A 30 -8.32 0.72 -20.01
N GLY A 31 -7.23 1.49 -19.83
CA GLY A 31 -7.28 2.89 -19.36
C GLY A 31 -6.66 3.16 -17.99
N VAL A 32 -6.26 2.13 -17.22
CA VAL A 32 -5.49 2.31 -15.99
C VAL A 32 -4.00 2.29 -16.31
N ASN A 33 -3.34 3.43 -16.14
CA ASN A 33 -1.89 3.52 -16.20
C ASN A 33 -1.26 3.03 -14.90
N TRP A 34 -0.04 2.50 -14.96
CA TRP A 34 0.77 2.13 -13.78
C TRP A 34 0.90 3.27 -12.76
N GLY A 35 0.82 4.51 -13.23
CA GLY A 35 0.74 5.71 -12.39
C GLY A 35 -0.48 5.78 -11.47
N HIS A 36 -1.65 5.37 -11.94
CA HIS A 36 -2.86 5.31 -11.12
C HIS A 36 -2.75 4.22 -10.06
N ILE A 37 -2.13 3.09 -10.38
CA ILE A 37 -1.92 1.99 -9.42
C ILE A 37 -0.95 2.44 -8.33
N LEU A 38 0.15 3.11 -8.69
CA LEU A 38 1.10 3.67 -7.72
C LEU A 38 0.48 4.79 -6.87
N GLY A 39 -0.35 5.65 -7.48
CA GLY A 39 -1.09 6.66 -6.74
C GLY A 39 -2.13 6.08 -5.78
N ALA A 40 -2.88 5.06 -6.23
CA ALA A 40 -3.89 4.37 -5.43
C ALA A 40 -3.26 3.52 -4.31
N SER A 41 -2.10 2.91 -4.54
CA SER A 41 -1.37 2.18 -3.48
C SER A 41 -0.79 3.13 -2.44
N MET A 42 -0.29 4.31 -2.85
CA MET A 42 0.11 5.36 -1.92
C MET A 42 -1.06 5.87 -1.08
N LEU A 43 -2.25 6.09 -1.68
CA LEU A 43 -3.46 6.49 -0.96
C LEU A 43 -4.02 5.38 -0.05
N GLY A 44 -4.00 4.12 -0.51
CA GLY A 44 -4.44 2.97 0.25
C GLY A 44 -3.50 2.60 1.40
N GLY A 45 -2.21 2.93 1.28
CA GLY A 45 -1.16 2.66 2.27
C GLY A 45 -1.08 3.68 3.41
N ILE A 46 -1.89 4.75 3.41
CA ILE A 46 -1.79 5.86 4.38
C ILE A 46 -1.97 5.40 5.83
N GLY A 47 -2.60 4.25 6.10
CA GLY A 47 -2.46 3.53 7.37
C GLY A 47 -2.84 4.29 8.65
N PHE A 48 -3.44 5.47 8.55
CA PHE A 48 -3.65 6.44 9.63
C PHE A 48 -4.18 5.79 10.91
N THR A 49 -5.27 5.03 10.79
CA THR A 49 -5.94 4.37 11.91
C THR A 49 -5.09 3.24 12.52
N MET A 50 -4.36 2.48 11.70
CA MET A 50 -3.48 1.40 12.20
C MET A 50 -2.21 1.96 12.85
N SER A 51 -1.64 3.03 12.28
CA SER A 51 -0.48 3.73 12.85
C SER A 51 -0.81 4.37 14.20
N LEU A 52 -2.01 4.95 14.37
CA LEU A 52 -2.46 5.46 15.67
C LEU A 52 -2.59 4.36 16.73
N PHE A 53 -3.05 3.18 16.31
CA PHE A 53 -3.16 2.02 17.20
C PHE A 53 -1.78 1.52 17.64
N ILE A 54 -0.85 1.37 16.69
CA ILE A 54 0.54 0.99 16.95
C ILE A 54 1.23 2.01 17.85
N SER A 55 1.02 3.30 17.62
CA SER A 55 1.54 4.36 18.48
C SER A 55 1.03 4.26 19.92
N GLY A 56 -0.24 3.88 20.11
CA GLY A 56 -0.83 3.67 21.44
C GLY A 56 -0.29 2.42 22.16
N LEU A 57 0.12 1.39 21.41
CA LEU A 57 0.78 0.20 21.97
C LEU A 57 2.28 0.41 22.23
N SER A 58 2.93 1.26 21.44
CA SER A 58 4.38 1.49 21.47
C SER A 58 4.82 2.42 22.60
N PHE A 59 3.99 3.37 23.01
CA PHE A 59 4.39 4.40 23.97
C PHE A 59 3.40 4.51 25.13
N SER A 60 3.91 4.36 26.35
CA SER A 60 3.16 4.47 27.60
C SER A 60 3.20 5.87 28.24
N SER A 61 4.13 6.74 27.82
CA SER A 61 4.17 8.15 28.28
C SER A 61 3.29 9.05 27.41
N ALA A 62 2.50 9.94 28.04
CA ALA A 62 1.59 10.85 27.34
C ALA A 62 2.31 11.80 26.36
N GLN A 63 3.50 12.31 26.70
CA GLN A 63 4.25 13.25 25.86
C GLN A 63 4.70 12.63 24.52
N PHE A 64 5.25 11.41 24.55
CA PHE A 64 5.64 10.71 23.31
C PHE A 64 4.43 10.31 22.44
N LEU A 65 3.29 10.03 23.08
CA LEU A 65 2.06 9.65 22.40
C LEU A 65 1.45 10.83 21.64
N GLU A 66 1.48 12.05 22.20
CA GLU A 66 1.06 13.27 21.50
C GLU A 66 1.96 13.59 20.31
N LEU A 67 3.29 13.50 20.49
CA LEU A 67 4.24 13.71 19.39
C LEU A 67 4.03 12.71 18.24
N SER A 68 3.81 11.44 18.57
CA SER A 68 3.59 10.38 17.58
C SER A 68 2.30 10.57 16.79
N LYS A 69 1.21 10.98 17.45
CA LYS A 69 -0.05 11.33 16.79
C LYS A 69 0.12 12.46 15.78
N LEU A 70 0.81 13.53 16.19
CA LEU A 70 1.11 14.66 15.30
C LEU A 70 1.97 14.23 14.11
N GLY A 71 2.99 13.39 14.35
CA GLY A 71 3.81 12.81 13.29
C GLY A 71 3.00 12.00 12.28
N ILE A 72 2.10 11.13 12.75
CA ILE A 72 1.24 10.29 11.89
C ILE A 72 0.27 11.13 11.05
N ILE A 73 -0.30 12.20 11.64
CA ILE A 73 -1.17 13.13 10.92
C ILE A 73 -0.37 13.84 9.82
N LEU A 74 0.82 14.36 10.15
CA LEU A 74 1.67 15.05 9.18
C LEU A 74 2.12 14.13 8.05
N ASP A 75 2.58 12.92 8.38
CA ASP A 75 2.97 11.90 7.40
C ASP A 75 1.80 11.53 6.47
N SER A 76 0.60 11.35 7.02
CA SER A 76 -0.61 11.05 6.22
C SER A 76 -0.94 12.17 5.23
N VAL A 77 -0.82 13.43 5.64
CA VAL A 77 -1.04 14.59 4.76
C VAL A 77 0.02 14.66 3.66
N VAL A 78 1.29 14.43 4.01
CA VAL A 78 2.40 14.44 3.04
C VAL A 78 2.24 13.30 2.03
N SER A 79 2.00 12.07 2.50
CA SER A 79 1.81 10.89 1.66
C SER A 79 0.59 11.04 0.74
N GLY A 80 -0.55 11.51 1.26
CA GLY A 80 -1.73 11.80 0.46
C GLY A 80 -1.50 12.91 -0.58
N GLY A 81 -0.77 13.97 -0.21
CA GLY A 81 -0.35 15.03 -1.13
C GLY A 81 0.54 14.51 -2.26
N PHE A 82 1.55 13.70 -1.93
CA PHE A 82 2.44 13.06 -2.91
C PHE A 82 1.68 12.11 -3.84
N GLY A 83 0.79 11.26 -3.30
CA GLY A 83 -0.05 10.37 -4.09
C GLY A 83 -0.95 11.12 -5.08
N LEU A 84 -1.57 12.22 -4.62
CA LEU A 84 -2.38 13.08 -5.50
C LEU A 84 -1.55 13.79 -6.57
N LEU A 85 -0.36 14.30 -6.23
CA LEU A 85 0.54 14.94 -7.19
C LEU A 85 1.00 13.95 -8.27
N LEU A 86 1.32 12.71 -7.87
CA LEU A 86 1.73 11.65 -8.80
C LEU A 86 0.61 11.29 -9.77
N VAL A 87 -0.63 11.13 -9.27
CA VAL A 87 -1.81 10.88 -10.10
C VAL A 87 -2.08 12.04 -11.05
N ARG A 88 -1.97 13.29 -10.58
CA ARG A 88 -2.19 14.48 -11.43
C ARG A 88 -1.13 14.61 -12.52
N SER A 89 0.14 14.35 -12.21
CA SER A 89 1.23 14.42 -13.18
C SER A 89 1.05 13.38 -14.30
N LEU A 90 0.60 12.17 -13.95
CA LEU A 90 0.41 11.07 -14.91
C LEU A 90 -0.95 11.14 -15.63
N GLY A 91 -1.98 11.72 -15.01
CA GLY A 91 -3.30 11.96 -15.62
C GLY A 91 -3.29 13.00 -16.74
N ASN A 92 -2.34 13.95 -16.71
CA ASN A 92 -2.16 14.93 -17.79
C ASN A 92 -1.77 14.29 -19.13
N GLY A 93 -1.24 13.06 -19.14
CA GLY A 93 -0.89 12.33 -20.37
C GLY A 93 -2.05 11.63 -21.08
N LEU A 94 -3.21 11.48 -20.42
CA LEU A 94 -4.34 10.67 -20.93
C LEU A 94 -5.53 11.48 -21.46
N ARG A 95 -5.45 12.82 -21.42
CA ARG A 95 -6.53 13.72 -21.88
C ARG A 95 -6.69 13.78 -23.42
N GLY A 96 -6.09 12.83 -24.14
CA GLY A 96 -6.02 12.77 -25.60
C GLY A 96 -6.58 11.50 -26.24
N GLN A 97 -7.30 10.62 -25.52
CA GLN A 97 -8.07 9.57 -26.18
C GLN A 97 -9.50 10.07 -26.46
N PRO A 98 -9.88 10.36 -27.72
CA PRO A 98 -11.28 10.55 -28.05
C PRO A 98 -11.99 9.23 -27.81
N SER A 99 -13.05 9.26 -27.01
CA SER A 99 -14.02 8.18 -26.92
C SER A 99 -14.63 7.98 -28.30
N ASN A 100 -14.18 6.98 -29.04
CA ASN A 100 -14.84 6.54 -30.27
C ASN A 100 -16.18 5.89 -29.86
N PRO A 101 -17.34 6.43 -30.28
CA PRO A 101 -18.59 5.73 -30.14
C PRO A 101 -18.73 4.74 -31.30
N GLU A 102 -18.71 3.44 -31.01
CA GLU A 102 -19.25 2.40 -31.89
C GLU A 102 -20.42 1.71 -31.18
#